data_AF-A0A2S1LAV4-F1
#
_entry.id   AF-A0A2S1LAV4-F1
#
_cell.length_a   1.000
_cell.length_b   1.000
_cell.length_c   1.000
_cell.angle_alpha   90.00
_cell.angle_beta   90.00
_cell.angle_gamma   90.00
#
_symmetry.space_group_name_H-M   'P 1'
#
loop_
_entity.id
_entity.type
_entity.pdbx_description
1 polymer ?
#
loop_
_entity_poly.entity_id
_entity_poly.type
_entity_poly.pdbx_seq_one_letter_code
_entity_poly.pdbx_strand_id
1 'polypeptide(L)'
;MKKIILVFMFLTFHLCSSQNVYVKISDYNKKVDGKNYATFKFVNSSYSSGRPFVTMVVNKNLIVEYENKISKAYHHKQEYTDVYLIGIENFNYSNISDIDKKIIAISLDDIIEFRKYFGLPIEEDTKHISSSIIYIKNEMDFCKVFGCEN
;
A
#
# COMPACT_ATOMS: atom_id res chain seq x y z
N MET A 1 -34.99 11.84 -31.96
CA MET A 1 -34.26 12.72 -31.00
C MET A 1 -34.40 12.28 -29.54
N LYS A 2 -35.61 12.05 -29.00
CA LYS A 2 -35.79 11.64 -27.58
C LYS A 2 -35.03 10.35 -27.16
N LYS A 3 -34.89 9.37 -28.06
CA LYS A 3 -34.15 8.12 -27.78
C LYS A 3 -32.62 8.28 -27.72
N ILE A 4 -32.05 9.26 -28.43
CA ILE A 4 -30.60 9.54 -28.43
C ILE A 4 -30.18 10.26 -27.14
N ILE A 5 -31.04 11.14 -26.62
CA ILE A 5 -30.82 11.85 -25.36
C ILE A 5 -30.76 10.86 -24.19
N LEU A 6 -31.59 9.81 -24.21
CA LEU A 6 -31.59 8.78 -23.16
C LEU A 6 -30.27 8.00 -23.14
N VAL A 7 -29.72 7.64 -24.32
CA VAL A 7 -28.43 6.93 -24.44
C VAL A 7 -27.27 7.79 -23.95
N PHE A 8 -27.29 9.11 -24.21
CA PHE A 8 -26.29 10.04 -23.68
C PHE A 8 -26.35 10.17 -22.15
N MET A 9 -27.55 10.15 -21.56
CA MET A 9 -27.73 10.22 -20.10
C MET A 9 -27.18 8.99 -19.37
N PHE A 10 -27.34 7.78 -19.94
CA PHE A 10 -26.74 6.57 -19.37
C PHE A 10 -25.20 6.56 -19.48
N LEU A 11 -24.64 7.12 -20.56
CA LEU A 11 -23.19 7.28 -20.73
C LEU A 11 -22.58 8.24 -19.70
N THR A 12 -23.27 9.34 -19.36
CA THR A 12 -22.80 10.27 -18.33
C THR A 12 -22.87 9.68 -16.91
N PHE A 13 -23.85 8.82 -16.62
CA PHE A 13 -23.95 8.18 -15.31
C PHE A 13 -22.86 7.13 -15.05
N HIS A 14 -22.39 6.43 -16.09
CA HIS A 14 -21.23 5.53 -15.95
C HIS A 14 -19.89 6.27 -15.84
N LEU A 15 -19.78 7.49 -16.36
CA LEU A 15 -18.55 8.29 -16.30
C LEU A 15 -18.37 9.06 -14.98
N CYS A 16 -19.42 9.22 -14.16
CA CYS A 16 -19.42 10.10 -12.98
C CYS A 16 -19.09 9.41 -11.64
N SER A 17 -18.64 8.16 -11.63
CA SER A 17 -18.26 7.46 -10.38
C SER A 17 -16.77 7.19 -10.28
N SER A 18 -15.92 8.15 -10.66
CA SER A 18 -14.53 8.16 -10.17
C SER A 18 -14.55 8.58 -8.70
N GLN A 19 -14.80 7.62 -7.82
CA GLN A 19 -14.64 7.84 -6.39
C GLN A 19 -13.11 7.95 -6.12
N ASN A 20 -12.72 8.83 -5.20
CA ASN A 20 -11.33 8.92 -4.77
C ASN A 20 -11.24 8.28 -3.39
N VAL A 21 -10.34 7.31 -3.23
CA VAL A 21 -10.04 6.66 -1.96
C VAL A 21 -8.82 7.35 -1.37
N TYR A 22 -9.06 8.12 -0.30
CA TYR A 22 -8.01 8.67 0.53
C TYR A 22 -8.08 8.06 1.91
N VAL A 23 -7.08 7.26 2.28
CA VAL A 23 -7.01 6.55 3.56
C VAL A 23 -5.62 6.65 4.13
N LYS A 24 -5.53 7.04 5.40
CA LYS A 24 -4.30 6.98 6.21
C LYS A 24 -4.62 6.25 7.50
N ILE A 25 -4.09 5.04 7.67
CA ILE A 25 -4.35 4.18 8.84
C ILE A 25 -3.03 3.64 9.36
N SER A 26 -2.82 3.75 10.66
CA SER A 26 -1.67 3.16 11.35
C SER A 26 -2.17 2.26 12.48
N ASP A 27 -1.55 1.09 12.63
CA ASP A 27 -1.74 0.21 13.77
C ASP A 27 -0.36 -0.28 14.25
N TYR A 28 0.05 0.16 15.43
CA TYR A 28 1.38 -0.09 15.96
C TYR A 28 1.45 -1.26 16.95
N ASN A 29 0.32 -1.88 17.29
CA ASN A 29 0.22 -2.80 18.42
C ASN A 29 -0.25 -4.21 18.00
N LYS A 30 -0.03 -4.59 16.74
CA LYS A 30 -0.36 -5.93 16.25
C LYS A 30 0.63 -6.98 16.76
N LYS A 31 0.16 -8.23 16.89
CA LYS A 31 0.94 -9.35 17.41
C LYS A 31 0.53 -10.67 16.74
N VAL A 32 1.50 -11.47 16.35
CA VAL A 32 1.31 -12.84 15.83
C VAL A 32 2.32 -13.73 16.53
N ASP A 33 1.87 -14.84 17.10
CA ASP A 33 2.71 -15.87 17.76
C ASP A 33 3.77 -15.29 18.71
N GLY A 34 3.40 -14.28 19.50
CA GLY A 34 4.33 -13.65 20.46
C GLY A 34 5.15 -12.47 19.90
N LYS A 35 5.29 -12.36 18.58
CA LYS A 35 6.10 -11.32 17.93
C LYS A 35 5.27 -10.10 17.57
N ASN A 36 5.76 -8.92 17.93
CA ASN A 36 5.05 -7.69 17.65
C ASN A 36 5.35 -7.19 16.24
N TYR A 37 4.35 -6.57 15.63
CA TYR A 37 4.51 -5.86 14.37
C TYR A 37 3.61 -4.63 14.36
N ALA A 38 3.73 -3.86 13.29
CA ALA A 38 2.98 -2.64 13.04
C ALA A 38 2.71 -2.54 11.54
N THR A 39 1.63 -1.85 11.19
CA THR A 39 1.26 -1.60 9.80
C THR A 39 0.87 -0.15 9.63
N PHE A 40 1.29 0.44 8.51
CA PHE A 40 0.88 1.75 8.06
C PHE A 40 0.37 1.63 6.63
N LYS A 41 -0.81 2.20 6.37
CA LYS A 41 -1.47 2.24 5.07
C LYS A 41 -1.67 3.70 4.69
N PHE A 42 -1.12 4.10 3.55
CA PHE A 42 -1.39 5.37 2.92
C PHE A 42 -1.92 5.10 1.52
N VAL A 43 -3.17 5.44 1.26
CA VAL A 43 -3.86 5.16 0.00
C VAL A 43 -4.41 6.48 -0.50
N ASN A 44 -4.05 6.85 -1.72
CA ASN A 44 -4.53 8.05 -2.39
C ASN A 44 -4.81 7.72 -3.86
N SER A 45 -5.73 6.78 -4.07
CA SER A 45 -6.03 6.20 -5.37
C SER A 45 -7.44 6.50 -5.84
N SER A 46 -7.63 6.50 -7.16
CA SER A 46 -8.95 6.52 -7.80
C SER A 46 -9.25 5.15 -8.39
N TYR A 47 -10.52 4.73 -8.40
CA TYR A 47 -10.95 3.39 -8.86
C TYR A 47 -10.56 3.12 -10.34
N SER A 48 -10.32 4.18 -11.14
CA SER A 48 -10.05 4.08 -12.57
C SER A 48 -8.58 4.06 -12.96
N SER A 49 -7.64 4.20 -12.01
CA SER A 49 -6.22 4.32 -12.34
C SER A 49 -5.47 3.05 -11.95
N GLY A 50 -5.01 2.27 -12.94
CA GLY A 50 -4.09 1.13 -12.77
C GLY A 50 -2.69 1.56 -12.31
N ARG A 51 -2.64 2.42 -11.29
CA ARG A 51 -1.40 2.93 -10.71
C ARG A 51 -0.85 1.92 -9.73
N PRO A 52 0.48 1.70 -9.74
CA PRO A 52 1.10 0.70 -8.89
C PRO A 52 1.00 1.13 -7.42
N PHE A 53 0.87 0.14 -6.55
CA PHE A 53 1.10 0.32 -5.12
C PHE A 53 2.42 -0.32 -4.74
N VAL A 54 3.01 0.15 -3.64
CA VAL A 54 4.25 -0.42 -3.11
C VAL A 54 4.01 -1.00 -1.72
N THR A 55 4.56 -2.19 -1.49
CA THR A 55 4.60 -2.81 -0.16
C THR A 55 6.04 -2.82 0.34
N MET A 56 6.27 -2.29 1.54
CA MET A 56 7.57 -2.22 2.16
C MET A 56 7.59 -2.95 3.49
N VAL A 57 8.70 -3.61 3.79
CA VAL A 57 8.96 -4.21 5.10
C VAL A 57 10.16 -3.54 5.73
N VAL A 58 9.99 -3.09 6.98
CA VAL A 58 10.99 -2.44 7.82
C VAL A 58 11.07 -3.10 9.18
N ASN A 59 12.13 -2.78 9.94
CA ASN A 59 12.10 -3.03 11.36
C ASN A 59 11.07 -2.11 12.03
N LYS A 60 10.29 -2.67 12.97
CA LYS A 60 9.19 -1.97 13.65
C LYS A 60 9.61 -0.63 14.26
N ASN A 61 10.82 -0.53 14.80
CA ASN A 61 11.31 0.71 15.41
C ASN A 61 11.44 1.89 14.42
N LEU A 62 11.53 1.61 13.11
CA LEU A 62 11.63 2.63 12.06
C LEU A 62 10.27 3.04 11.46
N ILE A 63 9.18 2.39 11.86
CA ILE A 63 7.89 2.57 11.16
C ILE A 63 7.36 4.00 11.26
N VAL A 64 7.48 4.63 12.42
CA VAL A 64 7.01 6.01 12.66
C VAL A 64 7.85 7.01 11.88
N GLU A 65 9.16 6.78 11.79
CA GLU A 65 10.05 7.62 10.99
C GLU A 65 9.66 7.58 9.51
N TYR A 66 9.51 6.37 8.95
CA TYR A 66 9.17 6.22 7.54
C TYR A 66 7.73 6.65 7.23
N GLU A 67 6.76 6.45 8.12
CA GLU A 67 5.42 7.02 7.97
C GLU A 67 5.47 8.55 7.78
N ASN A 68 6.27 9.23 8.61
CA ASN A 68 6.42 10.68 8.52
C ASN A 68 7.09 11.10 7.22
N LYS A 69 8.11 10.37 6.78
CA LYS A 69 8.79 10.60 5.48
C LYS A 69 7.83 10.37 4.30
N ILE A 70 7.06 9.28 4.31
CA ILE A 70 6.05 8.97 3.28
C ILE A 70 5.00 10.09 3.20
N SER A 71 4.50 10.52 4.36
CA SER A 71 3.48 11.58 4.44
C SER A 71 3.98 12.91 3.84
N LYS A 72 5.28 13.21 3.97
CA LYS A 72 5.91 14.40 3.38
C LYS A 72 6.20 14.23 1.88
N ALA A 73 6.73 13.07 1.50
CA ALA A 73 7.17 12.80 0.13
C ALA A 73 6.02 12.74 -0.88
N TYR A 74 4.81 12.39 -0.45
CA TYR A 74 3.67 12.17 -1.35
C TYR A 74 3.18 13.40 -2.15
N HIS A 75 3.69 14.59 -1.84
CA HIS A 75 3.43 15.81 -2.59
C HIS A 75 4.36 16.00 -3.80
N HIS A 76 5.41 15.19 -3.96
CA HIS A 76 6.44 15.36 -4.99
C HIS A 76 6.58 14.08 -5.84
N LYS A 77 6.00 14.08 -7.06
CA LYS A 77 6.05 13.00 -8.07
C LYS A 77 5.59 11.61 -7.59
N GLN A 78 4.36 11.25 -7.92
CA GLN A 78 3.73 9.98 -7.53
C GLN A 78 3.95 8.90 -8.60
N GLU A 79 5.02 8.10 -8.46
CA GLU A 79 5.13 6.82 -9.17
C GLU A 79 4.12 5.81 -8.59
N TYR A 80 3.99 5.79 -7.27
CA TYR A 80 2.99 5.00 -6.53
C TYR A 80 1.89 5.91 -5.99
N THR A 81 0.65 5.42 -5.96
CA THR A 81 -0.50 6.11 -5.30
C THR A 81 -0.94 5.49 -3.99
N ASP A 82 -0.52 4.25 -3.73
CA ASP A 82 -0.72 3.60 -2.44
C ASP A 82 0.60 3.04 -1.91
N VAL A 83 0.78 3.17 -0.60
CA VAL A 83 1.94 2.70 0.15
C VAL A 83 1.45 1.88 1.33
N TYR A 84 1.96 0.66 1.44
CA TYR A 84 1.73 -0.22 2.56
C TYR A 84 3.07 -0.52 3.22
N LEU A 85 3.21 -0.16 4.50
CA LEU A 85 4.43 -0.32 5.26
C LEU A 85 4.19 -1.29 6.42
N ILE A 86 5.00 -2.34 6.50
CA ILE A 86 4.92 -3.39 7.51
C ILE A 86 6.19 -3.30 8.38
N GLY A 87 6.03 -2.97 9.66
CA GLY A 87 7.13 -2.89 10.62
C GLY A 87 7.16 -4.11 11.51
N ILE A 88 8.18 -4.96 11.39
CA ILE A 88 8.29 -6.20 12.16
C ILE A 88 9.39 -6.06 13.21
N GLU A 89 9.11 -6.46 14.46
CA GLU A 89 10.06 -6.37 15.56
C GLU A 89 11.29 -7.24 15.29
N ASN A 90 12.50 -6.68 15.45
CA ASN A 90 13.77 -7.39 15.24
C ASN A 90 13.84 -8.15 13.89
N PHE A 91 13.34 -7.52 12.83
CA PHE A 91 13.32 -8.12 11.50
C PHE A 91 14.73 -8.32 10.94
N ASN A 92 15.04 -9.54 10.48
CA ASN A 92 16.32 -9.89 9.87
C ASN A 92 16.14 -10.12 8.37
N TYR A 93 16.53 -9.12 7.57
CA TYR A 93 16.41 -9.14 6.11
C TYR A 93 17.23 -10.25 5.42
N SER A 94 18.31 -10.70 6.05
CA SER A 94 19.20 -11.73 5.48
C SER A 94 18.71 -13.15 5.80
N ASN A 95 17.86 -13.28 6.82
CA ASN A 95 17.30 -14.57 7.24
C ASN A 95 15.88 -14.36 7.78
N ILE A 96 14.92 -14.32 6.86
CA ILE A 96 13.50 -14.10 7.18
C ILE A 96 12.96 -15.35 7.86
N SER A 97 12.62 -15.24 9.15
CA SER A 97 12.08 -16.33 9.95
C SER A 97 10.67 -16.72 9.51
N ASP A 98 10.21 -17.92 9.86
CA ASP A 98 8.87 -18.38 9.47
C ASP A 98 7.75 -17.54 10.09
N ILE A 99 7.96 -17.03 11.31
CA ILE A 99 7.04 -16.07 11.94
C ILE A 99 6.99 -14.74 11.19
N ASP A 100 8.12 -14.27 10.64
CA ASP A 100 8.15 -13.06 9.82
C ASP A 100 7.42 -13.28 8.49
N LYS A 101 7.64 -14.43 7.83
CA LYS A 101 6.90 -14.81 6.63
C LYS A 101 5.39 -14.84 6.89
N LYS A 102 4.98 -15.39 8.04
CA LYS A 102 3.58 -15.42 8.48
C LYS A 102 3.00 -14.02 8.68
N ILE A 103 3.74 -13.12 9.34
CA ILE A 103 3.33 -11.72 9.52
C ILE A 103 3.19 -11.01 8.17
N ILE A 104 4.15 -11.21 7.26
CA ILE A 104 4.10 -10.66 5.91
C ILE A 104 2.87 -11.18 5.17
N ALA A 105 2.65 -12.49 5.15
CA ALA A 105 1.49 -13.10 4.48
C ALA A 105 0.15 -12.54 4.99
N ILE A 106 -0.05 -12.49 6.32
CA ILE A 106 -1.26 -11.90 6.92
C ILE A 106 -1.42 -10.44 6.50
N SER A 107 -0.32 -9.68 6.49
CA SER A 107 -0.37 -8.27 6.08
C SER A 107 -0.69 -8.11 4.60
N LEU A 108 -0.25 -9.02 3.72
CA LEU A 108 -0.60 -9.02 2.31
C LEU A 108 -2.08 -9.37 2.09
N ASP A 109 -2.60 -10.34 2.82
CA ASP A 109 -4.03 -10.69 2.79
C ASP A 109 -4.87 -9.48 3.23
N ASP A 110 -4.48 -8.79 4.32
CA ASP A 110 -5.11 -7.55 4.79
C ASP A 110 -5.08 -6.42 3.73
N ILE A 111 -4.05 -6.38 2.87
CA ILE A 111 -3.93 -5.40 1.78
C ILE A 111 -4.90 -5.77 0.65
N ILE A 112 -4.93 -7.04 0.24
CA ILE A 112 -5.81 -7.52 -0.82
C ILE A 112 -7.27 -7.31 -0.43
N GLU A 113 -7.65 -7.70 0.79
CA GLU A 113 -9.01 -7.49 1.29
C GLU A 113 -9.40 -6.01 1.32
N PHE A 114 -8.51 -5.15 1.82
CA PHE A 114 -8.71 -3.70 1.81
C PHE A 114 -8.97 -3.19 0.39
N ARG A 115 -8.13 -3.59 -0.58
CA ARG A 115 -8.29 -3.16 -1.98
C ARG A 115 -9.59 -3.68 -2.58
N LYS A 116 -10.01 -4.92 -2.28
CA LYS A 116 -11.29 -5.49 -2.76
C LYS A 116 -12.46 -4.69 -2.23
N TYR A 117 -12.43 -4.40 -0.93
CA TYR A 117 -13.47 -3.64 -0.25
C TYR A 117 -13.63 -2.23 -0.85
N PHE A 118 -12.52 -1.57 -1.16
CA PHE A 118 -12.49 -0.25 -1.79
C PHE A 118 -12.46 -0.31 -3.32
N GLY A 119 -12.80 -1.44 -3.96
CA GLY A 119 -12.85 -1.59 -5.43
C GLY A 119 -11.59 -1.13 -6.18
N LEU A 120 -10.42 -1.16 -5.53
CA LEU A 120 -9.15 -0.76 -6.13
C LEU A 120 -8.61 -1.91 -7.01
N PRO A 121 -7.82 -1.61 -8.07
CA PRO A 121 -7.22 -2.64 -8.91
C PRO A 121 -6.35 -3.61 -8.09
N ILE A 122 -6.50 -4.91 -8.29
CA ILE A 122 -5.73 -5.94 -7.60
C ILE A 122 -5.05 -6.79 -8.64
N GLU A 123 -3.76 -7.05 -8.45
CA GLU A 123 -3.11 -8.16 -9.11
C GLU A 123 -3.61 -9.43 -8.43
N GLU A 124 -4.28 -10.31 -9.17
CA GLU A 124 -5.09 -11.41 -8.62
C GLU A 124 -4.32 -12.42 -7.75
N ASP A 125 -2.98 -12.35 -7.72
CA ASP A 125 -2.13 -13.30 -7.01
C ASP A 125 -1.28 -12.64 -5.91
N THR A 126 -1.53 -13.04 -4.65
CA THR A 126 -0.66 -12.79 -3.48
C THR A 126 0.83 -13.03 -3.76
N LYS A 127 1.18 -14.01 -4.61
CA LYS A 127 2.57 -14.32 -4.96
C LYS A 127 3.21 -13.20 -5.75
N HIS A 128 2.46 -12.52 -6.62
CA HIS A 128 2.96 -11.39 -7.38
C HIS A 128 3.28 -10.21 -6.45
N ILE A 129 2.34 -9.89 -5.55
CA ILE A 129 2.53 -8.83 -4.54
C ILE A 129 3.70 -9.18 -3.61
N SER A 130 3.81 -10.45 -3.21
CA SER A 130 4.93 -10.95 -2.39
C SER A 130 6.29 -10.77 -3.08
N SER A 131 6.34 -10.95 -4.40
CA SER A 131 7.58 -10.81 -5.18
C SER A 131 8.03 -9.35 -5.35
N SER A 132 7.11 -8.40 -5.14
CA SER A 132 7.34 -6.96 -5.28
C SER A 132 7.56 -6.26 -3.93
N ILE A 133 7.70 -7.02 -2.82
CA ILE A 133 8.00 -6.44 -1.51
C ILE A 133 9.39 -5.83 -1.50
N ILE A 134 9.47 -4.57 -1.11
CA ILE A 134 10.73 -3.85 -0.94
C ILE A 134 11.15 -3.90 0.53
N TYR A 135 12.32 -4.45 0.77
CA TYR A 135 12.93 -4.52 2.10
C TYR A 135 13.80 -3.29 2.35
N ILE A 136 13.39 -2.43 3.28
CA ILE A 136 14.07 -1.15 3.56
C ILE A 136 15.04 -1.35 4.73
N LYS A 137 16.32 -1.51 4.43
CA LYS A 137 17.36 -1.75 5.46
C LYS A 137 17.93 -0.46 6.02
N ASN A 138 17.93 0.58 5.20
CA ASN A 138 18.48 1.89 5.51
C ASN A 138 17.76 2.97 4.69
N GLU A 139 18.13 4.21 4.94
CA GLU A 139 17.57 5.37 4.25
C GLU A 139 17.79 5.35 2.73
N MET A 140 18.92 4.82 2.23
CA MET A 140 19.15 4.73 0.79
C MET A 140 18.12 3.82 0.11
N ASP A 141 17.72 2.72 0.75
CA ASP A 141 16.68 1.84 0.21
C ASP A 141 15.33 2.55 0.13
N PHE A 142 15.00 3.37 1.14
CA PHE A 142 13.80 4.22 1.11
C PHE A 142 13.88 5.26 -0.03
N CYS A 143 15.02 5.90 -0.20
CA CYS A 143 15.22 6.92 -1.21
C CYS A 143 15.25 6.38 -2.64
N LYS A 144 15.57 5.10 -2.85
CA LYS A 144 15.37 4.43 -4.15
C LYS A 144 13.89 4.37 -4.55
N VAL A 145 12.98 4.27 -3.58
CA VAL A 145 11.54 4.17 -3.83
C VAL A 145 10.91 5.55 -4.01
N PHE A 146 11.29 6.53 -3.19
CA PHE A 146 10.63 7.84 -3.13
C PHE A 146 11.42 8.99 -3.76
N GLY A 147 12.64 8.76 -4.25
CA GLY A 147 13.47 9.79 -4.88
C GLY A 147 13.77 10.95 -3.93
N CYS A 148 14.55 10.70 -2.87
CA CYS A 148 15.00 11.77 -1.97
C CYS A 148 15.95 12.73 -2.69
N GLU A 149 15.77 14.04 -2.50
CA GLU A 149 16.80 15.02 -2.82
C GLU A 149 17.94 14.91 -1.79
N ASN A 150 19.20 14.88 -2.25
CA ASN A 150 20.39 14.88 -1.40
C ASN A 150 20.64 16.25 -0.78
#